data_AF-A0A9W6Z4K2-F1
#
_entry.id   AF-A0A9W6Z4K2-F1
#
_cell.length_a   1.000
_cell.length_b   1.000
_cell.length_c   1.000
_cell.angle_alpha   90.00
_cell.angle_beta   90.00
_cell.angle_gamma   90.00
#
_symmetry.space_group_name_H-M   'P 1'
#
loop_
_entity.id
_entity.type
_entity.pdbx_description
1 polymer ?
#
loop_
_entity_poly.entity_id
_entity_poly.type
_entity_poly.pdbx_seq_one_letter_code
_entity_poly.pdbx_strand_id
1 'polypeptide(L)'
;MMLSTISRKQLSRSTFAIISTTINTTAYKSRVRLMSTVVTDPLKIALSAEKPIHNWSKEDITKIYNTPLMELLFQAQVQHRKYNDPAEIQLCTLLSIKTGGCTEDCKYCAQSSKNETGVKAEKMIKFDAVIEKAKQAKENGSTRFCMGAAWRDMNGRKSGLKRIGEMVKYINDELKMETCVTLD
;
A
#
# COMPACT_ATOMS: atom_id res chain seq x y z
N MET A 1 -11.14 -34.91 -47.77
CA MET A 1 -12.02 -33.92 -48.45
C MET A 1 -11.70 -32.54 -47.89
N MET A 2 -11.12 -31.71 -48.76
CA MET A 2 -10.94 -30.25 -48.71
C MET A 2 -10.49 -29.56 -47.41
N LEU A 3 -9.16 -29.43 -47.28
CA LEU A 3 -8.50 -28.29 -46.66
C LEU A 3 -8.56 -27.12 -47.66
N SER A 4 -9.39 -26.11 -47.39
CA SER A 4 -9.46 -24.89 -48.22
C SER A 4 -8.53 -23.80 -47.68
N THR A 5 -7.49 -23.57 -48.47
CA THR A 5 -6.50 -22.50 -48.46
C THR A 5 -7.13 -21.11 -48.49
N ILE A 6 -6.86 -20.28 -47.47
CA ILE A 6 -7.15 -18.84 -47.52
C ILE A 6 -5.95 -18.14 -48.19
N SER A 7 -6.22 -17.65 -49.39
CA SER A 7 -5.30 -16.97 -50.30
C SER A 7 -4.91 -15.57 -49.79
N ARG A 8 -3.59 -15.33 -49.69
CA ARG A 8 -2.98 -14.01 -49.50
C ARG A 8 -3.24 -13.15 -50.73
N LYS A 9 -4.16 -12.19 -50.64
CA LYS A 9 -4.26 -11.11 -51.63
C LYS A 9 -3.23 -10.02 -51.30
N GLN A 10 -2.27 -9.89 -52.20
CA GLN A 10 -1.40 -8.71 -52.35
C GLN A 10 -2.25 -7.45 -52.47
N LEU A 11 -1.98 -6.44 -51.64
CA LEU A 11 -2.25 -5.04 -51.99
C LEU A 11 -0.92 -4.28 -52.03
N SER A 12 -0.46 -4.14 -53.28
CA SER A 12 0.21 -3.00 -53.90
C SER A 12 0.85 -1.95 -52.98
N ARG A 13 2.18 -1.83 -53.11
CA ARG A 13 2.99 -0.68 -52.67
C ARG A 13 2.57 0.56 -53.47
N SER A 14 1.88 1.49 -52.82
CA SER A 14 1.75 2.85 -53.33
C SER A 14 2.84 3.73 -52.74
N THR A 15 3.78 4.08 -53.61
CA THR A 15 4.88 5.01 -53.41
C THR A 15 4.34 6.39 -53.02
N PHE A 16 4.51 6.80 -51.76
CA PHE A 16 4.30 8.20 -51.38
C PHE A 16 5.56 8.99 -51.73
N ALA A 17 5.42 9.86 -52.73
CA ALA A 17 6.46 10.76 -53.19
C ALA A 17 6.81 11.79 -52.10
N ILE A 18 8.09 11.91 -51.80
CA ILE A 18 8.66 12.95 -50.93
C ILE A 18 8.64 14.25 -51.73
N ILE A 19 7.72 15.17 -51.40
CA ILE A 19 7.77 16.55 -51.89
C ILE A 19 8.82 17.27 -51.03
N SER A 20 10.03 17.38 -51.59
CA SER A 20 11.08 18.26 -51.10
C SER A 20 10.62 19.71 -51.28
N THR A 21 10.21 20.35 -50.19
CA THR A 21 9.97 21.79 -50.17
C THR A 21 11.10 22.42 -49.38
N THR A 22 12.01 23.09 -50.08
CA THR A 22 13.09 23.92 -49.53
C THR A 22 12.48 25.07 -48.75
N ILE A 23 12.50 24.98 -47.42
CA ILE A 23 12.17 26.12 -46.55
C ILE A 23 13.45 26.96 -46.41
N ASN A 24 13.38 28.18 -46.95
CA ASN A 24 14.41 29.20 -46.88
C ASN A 24 14.82 29.48 -45.43
N THR A 25 16.09 29.27 -45.13
CA THR A 25 16.76 29.63 -43.89
C THR A 25 17.18 31.09 -43.89
N THR A 26 16.24 32.03 -43.74
CA THR A 26 16.57 33.42 -43.36
C THR A 26 15.36 34.08 -42.71
N ALA A 27 15.60 34.70 -41.55
CA ALA A 27 14.67 35.60 -40.84
C ALA A 27 13.51 34.98 -40.03
N TYR A 28 13.84 34.31 -38.92
CA TYR A 28 13.07 34.51 -37.68
C TYR A 28 13.95 34.24 -36.44
N LYS A 29 15.00 35.05 -36.31
CA LYS A 29 15.83 35.14 -35.10
C LYS A 29 15.14 36.09 -34.12
N SER A 30 14.04 35.66 -33.50
CA SER A 30 13.44 36.39 -32.37
C SER A 30 13.11 35.45 -31.23
N ARG A 31 14.18 35.10 -30.50
CA ARG A 31 14.27 35.11 -29.03
C ARG A 31 13.01 34.68 -28.26
N VAL A 32 12.50 33.48 -28.52
CA VAL A 32 11.80 32.72 -27.47
C VAL A 32 12.88 32.10 -26.62
N ARG A 33 13.11 32.70 -25.45
CA ARG A 33 13.94 32.10 -24.40
C ARG A 33 13.25 30.79 -24.02
N LEU A 34 13.78 29.67 -24.49
CA LEU A 34 13.32 28.34 -24.12
C LEU A 34 13.63 28.16 -22.64
N MET A 35 12.75 28.68 -21.78
CA MET A 35 12.68 28.29 -20.38
C MET A 35 12.06 26.89 -20.39
N SER A 36 12.87 25.90 -20.77
CA SER A 36 12.58 24.51 -20.44
C SER A 36 12.76 24.38 -18.93
N THR A 37 11.80 24.91 -18.18
CA THR A 37 11.54 24.37 -16.85
C THR A 37 11.02 22.98 -17.15
N VAL A 38 11.90 21.99 -17.08
CA VAL A 38 11.48 20.59 -16.95
C VAL A 38 10.61 20.59 -15.70
N VAL A 39 9.30 20.70 -15.89
CA VAL A 39 8.34 20.49 -14.82
C VAL A 39 8.44 19.01 -14.55
N THR A 40 9.30 18.67 -13.60
CA THR A 40 9.44 17.34 -13.04
C THR A 40 8.12 17.02 -12.36
N ASP A 41 7.24 16.35 -13.10
CA ASP A 41 6.00 15.79 -12.60
C ASP A 41 6.37 14.65 -11.63
N PRO A 42 6.11 14.81 -10.32
CA PRO A 42 6.47 13.82 -9.31
C PRO A 42 5.87 12.44 -9.58
N LEU A 43 4.67 12.39 -10.17
CA LEU A 43 4.00 11.13 -10.47
C LEU A 43 4.75 10.36 -11.55
N LYS A 44 5.20 11.04 -12.60
CA LYS A 44 6.03 10.43 -13.66
C LYS A 44 7.37 9.95 -13.11
N ILE A 45 7.98 10.72 -12.21
CA ILE A 45 9.20 10.30 -11.52
C ILE A 45 8.95 9.00 -10.75
N ALA A 46 7.88 8.92 -9.96
CA ALA A 46 7.55 7.73 -9.17
C ALA A 46 7.36 6.47 -10.04
N LEU A 47 6.70 6.60 -11.19
CA LEU A 47 6.45 5.48 -12.11
C LEU A 47 7.71 5.01 -12.83
N SER A 48 8.59 5.95 -13.19
CA SER A 48 9.85 5.67 -13.88
C SER A 48 10.95 5.15 -12.95
N ALA A 49 10.83 5.34 -11.64
CA ALA A 49 11.84 4.92 -10.68
C ALA A 49 11.99 3.40 -10.66
N GLU A 50 13.23 2.91 -10.68
CA GLU A 50 13.53 1.48 -10.53
C GLU A 50 13.49 1.06 -9.05
N LYS A 51 13.84 1.96 -8.15
CA LYS A 51 13.89 1.75 -6.70
C LYS A 51 12.99 2.76 -5.96
N PRO A 52 12.55 2.44 -4.72
CA PRO A 52 11.80 3.38 -3.91
C PRO A 52 12.56 4.69 -3.67
N ILE A 53 11.85 5.81 -3.84
CA ILE A 53 12.36 7.15 -3.54
C ILE A 53 11.98 7.49 -2.11
N HIS A 54 12.97 7.90 -1.31
CA HIS A 54 12.79 8.15 0.13
C HIS A 54 12.81 9.64 0.53
N ASN A 55 13.07 10.55 -0.42
CA ASN A 55 13.31 11.97 -0.17
C ASN A 55 12.30 12.90 -0.89
N TRP A 56 11.01 12.57 -0.82
CA TRP A 56 9.95 13.40 -1.39
C TRP A 56 9.80 14.72 -0.63
N SER A 57 9.71 15.85 -1.35
CA SER A 57 9.34 17.13 -0.74
C SER A 57 7.83 17.22 -0.49
N LYS A 58 7.41 18.15 0.37
CA LYS A 58 5.99 18.43 0.61
C LYS A 58 5.29 18.89 -0.66
N GLU A 59 5.97 19.70 -1.47
CA GLU A 59 5.48 20.20 -2.75
C GLU A 59 5.25 19.05 -3.74
N ASP A 60 6.15 18.07 -3.77
CA ASP A 60 6.01 16.90 -4.66
C ASP A 60 4.79 16.05 -4.28
N ILE A 61 4.65 15.74 -2.99
CA ILE A 61 3.49 14.97 -2.47
C ILE A 61 2.19 15.73 -2.74
N THR A 62 2.19 17.05 -2.57
CA THR A 62 1.02 17.90 -2.84
C THR A 62 0.59 17.82 -4.31
N LYS A 63 1.54 17.77 -5.25
CA LYS A 63 1.22 17.58 -6.68
C LYS A 63 0.62 16.20 -6.95
N ILE A 64 1.15 15.14 -6.33
CA ILE A 64 0.60 13.78 -6.47
C ILE A 64 -0.83 13.73 -5.91
N TYR A 65 -1.04 14.27 -4.71
CA TYR A 65 -2.34 14.31 -4.05
C TYR A 65 -3.41 15.04 -4.86
N ASN A 66 -3.04 16.14 -5.54
CA ASN A 66 -3.95 16.93 -6.37
C ASN A 66 -4.09 16.41 -7.81
N THR A 67 -3.55 15.23 -8.13
CA THR A 67 -3.78 14.58 -9.42
C THR A 67 -5.26 14.18 -9.55
N PRO A 68 -5.89 14.31 -10.74
CA PRO A 68 -7.25 13.81 -10.95
C PRO A 68 -7.39 12.37 -10.49
N LEU A 69 -8.42 12.06 -9.68
CA LEU A 69 -8.55 10.77 -8.99
C LEU A 69 -8.44 9.56 -9.93
N MET A 70 -9.09 9.60 -11.09
CA MET A 70 -9.06 8.49 -12.05
C MET A 70 -7.66 8.26 -12.64
N GLU A 71 -6.90 9.33 -12.86
CA GLU A 71 -5.51 9.24 -13.30
C GLU A 71 -4.63 8.66 -12.18
N LEU A 72 -4.78 9.17 -10.95
CA LEU A 72 -4.02 8.68 -9.80
C LEU A 72 -4.28 7.19 -9.53
N LEU A 73 -5.53 6.74 -9.63
CA LEU A 73 -5.90 5.33 -9.48
C LEU A 73 -5.25 4.44 -10.54
N PHE A 74 -5.28 4.87 -11.81
CA PHE A 74 -4.64 4.12 -12.89
C PHE A 74 -3.13 3.99 -12.65
N GLN A 75 -2.46 5.08 -12.31
CA GLN A 75 -1.03 5.07 -12.02
C GLN A 75 -0.67 4.24 -10.78
N ALA A 76 -1.50 4.27 -9.74
CA ALA A 76 -1.33 3.42 -8.56
C ALA A 76 -1.41 1.93 -8.91
N GLN A 77 -2.33 1.52 -9.80
CA GLN A 77 -2.43 0.13 -10.26
C GLN A 77 -1.21 -0.30 -11.09
N VAL A 78 -0.71 0.58 -11.97
CA VAL A 78 0.52 0.33 -12.73
C VAL A 78 1.69 0.08 -11.79
N GLN A 79 1.86 0.95 -10.79
CA GLN A 79 2.92 0.81 -9.78
C GLN A 79 2.75 -0.45 -8.93
N HIS A 80 1.52 -0.75 -8.48
CA HIS A 80 1.25 -1.93 -7.66
C HIS A 80 1.62 -3.22 -8.40
N ARG A 81 1.21 -3.36 -9.67
CA ARG A 81 1.52 -4.53 -10.53
C ARG A 81 3.01 -4.68 -10.85
N LYS A 82 3.78 -3.58 -10.81
CA LYS A 82 5.23 -3.61 -11.03
C LYS A 82 5.98 -4.26 -9.88
N TYR A 83 5.47 -4.14 -8.65
CA TYR A 83 6.18 -4.57 -7.44
C TYR A 83 5.49 -5.70 -6.66
N ASN A 84 4.24 -6.03 -6.98
CA ASN A 84 3.45 -7.04 -6.25
C ASN A 84 2.70 -7.92 -7.25
N ASP A 85 2.40 -9.16 -6.85
CA ASP A 85 1.44 -9.99 -7.57
C ASP A 85 0.03 -9.40 -7.38
N PRO A 86 -0.63 -8.94 -8.47
CA PRO A 86 -1.96 -8.34 -8.38
C PRO A 86 -3.07 -9.32 -7.97
N ALA A 87 -2.82 -10.63 -7.99
CA ALA A 87 -3.78 -11.65 -7.56
C ALA A 87 -3.58 -12.06 -6.10
N GLU A 88 -2.48 -11.65 -5.46
CA GLU A 88 -2.16 -12.00 -4.09
C GLU A 88 -2.67 -10.93 -3.11
N ILE A 89 -3.25 -11.38 -1.99
CA ILE A 89 -3.69 -10.50 -0.91
C ILE A 89 -3.20 -11.09 0.41
N GLN A 90 -2.56 -10.26 1.23
CA GLN A 90 -2.14 -10.67 2.57
C GLN A 90 -3.33 -10.62 3.54
N LEU A 91 -3.77 -11.79 4.03
CA LEU A 91 -4.85 -11.88 5.00
C LEU A 91 -4.33 -11.84 6.45
N CYS A 92 -4.74 -10.81 7.17
CA CYS A 92 -4.38 -10.60 8.58
C CYS A 92 -5.63 -10.57 9.46
N THR A 93 -5.61 -11.29 10.58
CA THR A 93 -6.68 -11.25 11.58
C THR A 93 -6.18 -10.57 12.84
N LEU A 94 -6.94 -9.62 13.38
CA LEU A 94 -6.58 -8.86 14.58
C LEU A 94 -7.49 -9.22 15.77
N LEU A 95 -6.90 -9.37 16.95
CA LEU A 95 -7.59 -9.53 18.22
C LEU A 95 -7.16 -8.42 19.21
N SER A 96 -8.14 -7.76 19.83
CA SER A 96 -7.89 -6.86 20.96
C SER A 96 -7.62 -7.68 22.22
N ILE A 97 -6.35 -7.89 22.56
CA ILE A 97 -5.93 -8.69 23.72
C ILE A 97 -6.11 -7.96 25.06
N LYS A 98 -6.29 -6.64 25.05
CA LYS A 98 -6.69 -5.82 26.20
C LYS A 98 -7.54 -4.67 25.70
N THR A 99 -8.81 -4.62 26.10
CA THR A 99 -9.79 -3.65 25.58
C THR A 99 -10.10 -2.54 26.59
N GLY A 100 -10.25 -1.30 26.10
CA GLY A 100 -10.76 -0.16 26.85
C GLY A 100 -9.81 0.38 27.91
N GLY A 101 -10.15 1.50 28.56
CA GLY A 101 -9.35 2.09 29.65
C GLY A 101 -7.95 2.55 29.22
N CYS A 102 -7.79 2.98 27.97
CA CYS A 102 -6.58 3.66 27.52
C CYS A 102 -6.59 5.11 28.02
N THR A 103 -5.44 5.61 28.50
CA THR A 103 -5.31 6.97 29.05
C THR A 103 -5.09 8.05 28.00
N GLU A 104 -4.76 7.67 26.76
CA GLU A 104 -4.64 8.61 25.63
C GLU A 104 -5.97 9.30 25.34
N ASP A 105 -5.91 10.50 24.76
CA ASP A 105 -7.05 11.35 24.43
C ASP A 105 -7.34 11.42 22.92
N CYS A 106 -7.00 10.35 22.19
CA CYS A 106 -7.28 10.22 20.77
C CYS A 106 -8.77 10.45 20.47
N LYS A 107 -9.09 11.57 19.80
CA LYS A 107 -10.45 12.04 19.53
C LYS A 107 -11.35 11.04 18.77
N TYR A 108 -10.73 10.13 18.03
CA TYR A 108 -11.40 9.12 17.23
C TYR A 108 -11.47 7.74 17.90
N CYS A 109 -10.74 7.52 19.01
CA CYS A 109 -10.59 6.19 19.58
C CYS A 109 -11.69 5.89 20.59
N ALA A 110 -12.49 4.85 20.34
CA ALA A 110 -13.54 4.42 21.25
C ALA A 110 -13.02 3.79 22.56
N GLN A 111 -11.73 3.42 22.61
CA GLN A 111 -11.12 2.78 23.79
C GLN A 111 -10.47 3.79 24.76
N SER A 112 -10.42 5.07 24.38
CA SER A 112 -9.95 6.14 25.25
C SER A 112 -10.90 6.31 26.43
N SER A 113 -10.36 6.39 27.64
CA SER A 113 -11.13 6.68 28.85
C SER A 113 -11.61 8.13 28.92
N LYS A 114 -11.24 8.98 27.95
CA LYS A 114 -11.69 10.37 27.83
C LYS A 114 -12.98 10.50 27.03
N ASN A 115 -13.38 9.45 26.31
CA ASN A 115 -14.55 9.45 25.42
C ASN A 115 -15.68 8.61 26.02
N GLU A 116 -16.92 9.06 25.88
CA GLU A 116 -18.12 8.33 26.34
C GLU A 116 -18.65 7.42 25.24
N THR A 117 -18.10 6.20 25.14
CA THR A 117 -18.42 5.25 24.05
C THR A 117 -19.08 3.96 24.52
N GLY A 118 -19.27 3.79 25.83
CA GLY A 118 -19.83 2.56 26.43
C GLY A 118 -18.87 1.36 26.44
N VAL A 119 -17.65 1.50 25.91
CA VAL A 119 -16.63 0.44 25.93
C VAL A 119 -16.14 0.24 27.36
N LYS A 120 -16.33 -0.97 27.89
CA LYS A 120 -15.88 -1.34 29.24
C LYS A 120 -14.39 -1.70 29.22
N ALA A 121 -13.68 -1.32 30.28
CA ALA A 121 -12.30 -1.72 30.47
C ALA A 121 -12.24 -3.20 30.88
N GLU A 122 -11.57 -4.01 30.07
CA GLU A 122 -11.39 -5.43 30.31
C GLU A 122 -9.94 -5.76 30.63
N LYS A 123 -9.75 -6.80 31.44
CA LYS A 123 -8.41 -7.34 31.71
C LYS A 123 -7.88 -8.02 30.45
N MET A 124 -6.56 -8.11 30.36
CA MET A 124 -5.91 -8.82 29.27
C MET A 124 -6.36 -10.29 29.21
N ILE A 125 -6.80 -10.72 28.02
CA ILE A 125 -7.30 -12.09 27.81
C ILE A 125 -6.21 -13.12 28.13
N LYS A 126 -6.64 -14.30 28.55
CA LYS A 126 -5.74 -15.41 28.89
C LYS A 126 -5.06 -15.99 27.65
N PHE A 127 -3.90 -16.61 27.86
CA PHE A 127 -3.11 -17.25 26.82
C PHE A 127 -3.96 -18.21 25.97
N ASP A 128 -4.64 -19.17 26.60
CA ASP A 128 -5.41 -20.19 25.88
C ASP A 128 -6.49 -19.60 24.97
N ALA A 129 -7.18 -18.55 25.43
CA ALA A 129 -8.20 -17.85 24.65
C ALA A 129 -7.61 -17.14 23.42
N VAL A 130 -6.42 -16.55 23.54
CA VAL A 130 -5.72 -15.94 22.39
C VAL A 130 -5.31 -17.01 21.38
N ILE A 131 -4.77 -18.14 21.86
CA ILE A 131 -4.35 -19.24 21.00
C ILE A 131 -5.54 -19.88 20.27
N GLU A 132 -6.67 -20.06 20.94
CA GLU A 132 -7.89 -20.55 20.32
C GLU A 132 -8.34 -19.64 19.16
N LYS A 133 -8.33 -18.31 19.39
CA LYS A 133 -8.66 -17.33 18.35
C LYS A 133 -7.63 -17.31 17.22
N ALA A 134 -6.35 -17.50 17.52
CA ALA A 134 -5.31 -17.62 16.49
C ALA A 134 -5.46 -18.87 15.64
N LYS A 135 -5.84 -20.01 16.24
CA LYS A 135 -6.17 -21.25 15.50
C LYS A 135 -7.37 -21.05 14.58
N GLN A 136 -8.45 -20.46 15.10
CA GLN A 136 -9.63 -20.11 14.30
C GLN A 136 -9.26 -19.18 13.13
N ALA A 137 -8.40 -18.17 13.37
CA ALA A 137 -7.93 -17.28 12.31
C ALA A 137 -7.13 -18.03 11.23
N LYS A 138 -6.27 -18.98 11.64
CA LYS A 138 -5.51 -19.82 10.71
C LYS A 138 -6.42 -20.69 9.86
N GLU A 139 -7.40 -21.34 10.49
CA GLU A 139 -8.39 -22.18 9.82
C GLU A 139 -9.20 -21.37 8.80
N ASN A 140 -9.46 -20.10 9.10
CA ASN A 140 -10.10 -19.15 8.17
C ASN A 140 -9.16 -18.62 7.07
N GLY A 141 -7.91 -19.10 6.99
CA GLY A 141 -6.95 -18.77 5.94
C GLY A 141 -6.05 -17.57 6.23
N SER A 142 -6.07 -17.01 7.44
CA SER A 142 -5.19 -15.90 7.80
C SER A 142 -3.73 -16.35 7.82
N THR A 143 -2.82 -15.54 7.26
CA THR A 143 -1.37 -15.81 7.26
C THR A 143 -0.65 -15.09 8.40
N ARG A 144 -1.23 -13.97 8.88
CA ARG A 144 -0.73 -13.18 10.00
C ARG A 144 -1.79 -13.00 11.08
N PHE A 145 -1.39 -13.11 12.35
CA PHE A 145 -2.22 -12.83 13.51
C PHE A 145 -1.69 -11.61 14.28
N CYS A 146 -2.57 -10.64 14.50
CA CYS A 146 -2.24 -9.36 15.10
C CYS A 146 -2.91 -9.19 16.46
N MET A 147 -2.16 -8.68 17.44
CA MET A 147 -2.65 -8.48 18.80
C MET A 147 -2.53 -7.01 19.19
N GLY A 148 -3.66 -6.40 19.54
CA GLY A 148 -3.71 -5.01 20.01
C GLY A 148 -4.02 -4.91 21.50
N ALA A 149 -3.32 -4.04 22.21
CA ALA A 149 -3.57 -3.76 23.62
C ALA A 149 -3.80 -2.27 23.84
N ALA A 150 -4.90 -1.91 24.49
CA ALA A 150 -5.24 -0.52 24.84
C ALA A 150 -4.38 0.01 25.99
N TRP A 151 -3.07 0.12 25.79
CA TRP A 151 -2.15 0.73 26.72
C TRP A 151 -1.75 2.13 26.23
N ARG A 152 -0.81 2.76 26.91
CA ARG A 152 -0.15 4.02 26.47
C ARG A 152 1.34 3.76 26.31
N ASP A 153 1.89 3.00 27.26
CA ASP A 153 3.29 2.60 27.30
C ASP A 153 3.42 1.21 27.91
N MET A 154 4.65 0.71 27.95
CA MET A 154 5.01 -0.58 28.53
C MET A 154 5.50 -0.48 29.97
N ASN A 155 5.50 0.72 30.56
CA ASN A 155 6.03 0.95 31.89
C ASN A 155 5.18 0.19 32.92
N GLY A 156 5.84 -0.53 33.83
CA GLY A 156 5.18 -1.37 34.84
C GLY A 156 4.47 -2.63 34.30
N ARG A 157 4.57 -2.95 33.01
CA ARG A 157 3.83 -4.06 32.36
C ARG A 157 4.68 -5.30 32.04
N LYS A 158 5.74 -5.55 32.82
CA LYS A 158 6.67 -6.68 32.60
C LYS A 158 5.97 -8.04 32.48
N SER A 159 4.96 -8.29 33.33
CA SER A 159 4.19 -9.53 33.29
C SER A 159 3.30 -9.64 32.04
N GLY A 160 2.70 -8.52 31.60
CA GLY A 160 1.94 -8.46 30.35
C GLY A 160 2.82 -8.71 29.13
N LEU A 161 3.99 -8.08 29.07
CA LEU A 161 4.96 -8.30 28.00
C LEU A 161 5.46 -9.74 27.96
N LYS A 162 5.76 -10.35 29.11
CA LYS A 162 6.15 -11.76 29.18
C LYS A 162 5.06 -12.66 28.58
N ARG A 163 3.81 -12.45 28.95
CA ARG A 163 2.66 -13.20 28.40
C ARG A 163 2.49 -13.00 26.90
N ILE A 164 2.64 -11.77 26.39
CA ILE A 164 2.60 -11.51 24.95
C ILE A 164 3.76 -12.23 24.24
N GLY A 165 4.95 -12.24 24.81
CA GLY A 165 6.10 -12.98 24.28
C GLY A 165 5.83 -14.48 24.19
N GLU A 166 5.19 -15.07 25.20
CA GLU A 166 4.74 -16.47 25.19
C GLU A 166 3.70 -16.71 24.07
N MET A 167 2.72 -15.82 23.90
CA MET A 167 1.72 -15.89 22.81
C MET A 167 2.38 -15.82 21.43
N VAL A 168 3.27 -14.84 21.21
CA VAL A 168 4.01 -14.64 19.97
C VAL A 168 4.84 -15.88 19.64
N LYS A 169 5.58 -16.41 20.62
CA LYS A 169 6.39 -17.61 20.44
C LYS A 169 5.53 -18.80 20.02
N TYR A 170 4.42 -19.05 20.71
CA TYR A 170 3.53 -20.16 20.36
C TYR A 170 2.95 -20.01 18.94
N ILE A 171 2.47 -18.83 18.57
CA ILE A 171 1.86 -18.63 17.25
C ILE A 171 2.90 -18.83 16.13
N ASN A 172 4.13 -18.34 16.32
CA ASN A 172 5.21 -18.52 15.34
C ASN A 172 5.67 -19.99 15.27
N ASP A 173 5.91 -20.62 16.43
CA ASP A 173 6.53 -21.94 16.50
C ASP A 173 5.52 -23.06 16.20
N GLU A 174 4.31 -22.99 16.75
CA GLU A 174 3.30 -24.06 16.65
C GLU A 174 2.31 -23.81 15.51
N LEU A 175 1.86 -22.56 15.34
CA LEU A 175 0.89 -22.24 14.29
C LEU A 175 1.56 -21.85 12.97
N LYS A 176 2.87 -21.60 12.94
CA LYS A 176 3.62 -21.20 11.73
C LYS A 176 2.97 -20.01 11.00
N MET A 177 2.40 -19.08 11.78
CA MET A 177 1.82 -17.84 11.28
C MET A 177 2.74 -16.68 11.62
N GLU A 178 2.68 -15.61 10.82
CA GLU A 178 3.31 -14.35 11.20
C GLU A 178 2.59 -13.71 12.38
N THR A 179 3.32 -12.97 13.21
CA THR A 179 2.78 -12.28 14.37
C THR A 179 3.03 -10.78 14.29
N CYS A 180 2.05 -10.00 14.73
CA CYS A 180 2.18 -8.55 14.85
C CYS A 180 1.59 -8.08 16.18
N VAL A 181 2.16 -7.05 16.78
CA VAL A 181 1.68 -6.47 18.04
C VAL A 181 1.66 -4.95 17.99
N THR A 182 0.64 -4.34 18.58
CA THR A 182 0.54 -2.90 18.87
C THR A 182 0.20 -2.77 20.35
N LEU A 183 1.11 -2.16 21.10
CA LEU A 183 1.14 -2.17 22.58
C LEU A 183 1.09 -0.75 23.16
N ASP A 184 0.54 0.16 22.37
CA ASP A 184 0.53 1.61 22.50
C ASP A 184 -0.88 2.20 22.36
#